data_AF-A0A7L3J448-F1
#
_entry.id   AF-A0A7L3J448-F1
#
_cell.length_a   1.000
_cell.length_b   1.000
_cell.length_c   1.000
_cell.angle_alpha   90.00
_cell.angle_beta   90.00
_cell.angle_gamma   90.00
#
_symmetry.space_group_name_H-M   'P 1'
#
loop_
_entity.id
_entity.type
_entity.pdbx_description
1 polymer ?
#
loop_
_entity_poly.entity_id
_entity_poly.type
_entity_poly.pdbx_seq_one_letter_code
_entity_poly.pdbx_strand_id
1 'polypeptide(L)'
;GPAHWKEVFPVANGDRQSPIDIKTEETKYDPSLRPLNPSYDPASAKIILNNGHSTSVEFDDTVNKSVLTGGPLSGTYRLRQIHFHWGSNDEAGSEHAVDGMKYAAELHVVHWNSEKYSSFVEAARQSDGLAVMAVFLKIGECNPQLKKITDRLDTIRIKGKRALFTNFDPSCLLPKSLDYWTYFGSLTVPPLLESVIWIVLREPISVCSEQLAKFRSLLSTAEDEVACCLLRNYRPPQPLKGREVRRN
;
A
#
# COMPACT_ATOMS: atom_id res chain seq x y z
N GLY A 1 18.05 7.10 -3.58
CA GLY A 1 17.14 6.15 -2.90
C GLY A 1 16.78 6.65 -1.50
N PRO A 2 16.06 5.87 -0.68
CA PRO A 2 15.50 6.32 0.60
C PRO A 2 16.44 7.11 1.53
N ALA A 3 17.70 6.69 1.65
CA ALA A 3 18.70 7.35 2.51
C ALA A 3 18.97 8.83 2.15
N HIS A 4 18.73 9.21 0.90
CA HIS A 4 18.99 10.55 0.36
C HIS A 4 17.72 11.39 0.17
N TRP A 5 16.52 10.82 0.36
CA TRP A 5 15.29 11.56 0.12
C TRP A 5 15.15 12.81 1.00
N LYS A 6 15.73 12.80 2.21
CA LYS A 6 15.77 13.95 3.12
C LYS A 6 16.47 15.19 2.56
N GLU A 7 17.36 15.02 1.59
CA GLU A 7 18.10 16.11 0.95
C GLU A 7 17.20 16.95 0.05
N VAL A 8 16.12 16.34 -0.48
CA VAL A 8 15.15 16.99 -1.38
C VAL A 8 13.81 17.23 -0.68
N PHE A 9 13.42 16.31 0.20
CA PHE A 9 12.18 16.33 0.97
C PHE A 9 12.52 16.33 2.46
N PRO A 10 12.73 17.50 3.10
CA PRO A 10 13.13 17.57 4.52
C PRO A 10 12.17 16.82 5.46
N VAL A 11 10.89 16.74 5.10
CA VAL A 11 9.86 15.96 5.82
C VAL A 11 10.18 14.46 5.91
N ALA A 12 11.13 13.94 5.11
CA ALA A 12 11.62 12.57 5.25
C ALA A 12 12.20 12.27 6.64
N ASN A 13 12.58 13.29 7.42
CA ASN A 13 13.02 13.19 8.82
C ASN A 13 11.94 13.68 9.82
N GLY A 14 10.69 13.81 9.38
CA GLY A 14 9.55 14.24 10.17
C GLY A 14 9.22 13.31 11.33
N ASP A 15 8.27 13.70 12.16
CA ASP A 15 7.98 13.02 13.42
C ASP A 15 7.05 11.81 13.28
N ARG A 16 6.39 11.71 12.13
CA ARG A 16 5.38 10.69 11.85
C ARG A 16 5.64 9.99 10.51
N GLN A 17 6.91 9.74 10.21
CA GLN A 17 7.29 9.02 8.98
C GLN A 17 6.93 7.53 9.02
N SER A 18 6.64 6.98 7.85
CA SER A 18 6.30 5.58 7.60
C SER A 18 7.25 4.97 6.56
N PRO A 19 7.41 3.64 6.52
CA PRO A 19 6.78 2.63 7.38
C PRO A 19 7.42 2.58 8.78
N ILE A 20 6.92 1.72 9.66
CA ILE A 20 7.51 1.45 10.99
C ILE A 20 7.70 -0.06 11.20
N ASP A 21 8.48 -0.41 12.23
CA ASP A 21 8.52 -1.76 12.79
C ASP A 21 7.51 -1.83 13.94
N ILE A 22 6.49 -2.67 13.78
CA ILE A 22 5.41 -2.84 14.75
C ILE A 22 5.90 -3.81 15.83
N LYS A 23 6.17 -3.27 17.03
CA LYS A 23 6.52 -4.05 18.22
C LYS A 23 5.25 -4.53 18.90
N THR A 24 4.90 -5.80 18.73
CA THR A 24 3.58 -6.33 19.13
C THR A 24 3.31 -6.18 20.62
N GLU A 25 4.34 -6.38 21.45
CA GLU A 25 4.27 -6.20 22.91
C GLU A 25 4.03 -4.74 23.34
N GLU A 26 4.40 -3.77 22.51
CA GLU A 26 4.22 -2.33 22.77
C GLU A 26 2.88 -1.80 22.22
N THR A 27 2.13 -2.62 21.46
CA THR A 27 0.84 -2.19 20.89
C THR A 27 -0.25 -2.13 21.93
N LYS A 28 -1.08 -1.10 21.86
CA LYS A 28 -2.18 -0.90 22.82
C LYS A 28 -3.50 -1.41 22.27
N TYR A 29 -4.13 -2.31 23.01
CA TYR A 29 -5.51 -2.70 22.72
C TYR A 29 -6.43 -1.51 22.95
N ASP A 30 -7.19 -1.13 21.93
CA ASP A 30 -8.15 -0.04 21.98
C ASP A 30 -9.55 -0.59 21.64
N PRO A 31 -10.41 -0.86 22.65
CA PRO A 31 -11.74 -1.41 22.44
C PRO A 31 -12.70 -0.44 21.74
N SER A 32 -12.33 0.83 21.56
CA SER A 32 -13.13 1.81 20.81
C SER A 32 -12.98 1.67 19.29
N LEU A 33 -11.94 0.92 18.84
CA LEU A 33 -11.71 0.65 17.43
C LEU A 33 -12.82 -0.24 16.86
N ARG A 34 -13.55 0.31 15.89
CA ARG A 34 -14.67 -0.39 15.24
C ARG A 34 -14.15 -1.42 14.22
N PRO A 35 -15.01 -2.33 13.73
CA PRO A 35 -14.69 -3.13 12.54
C PRO A 35 -14.41 -2.25 11.31
N LEU A 36 -13.53 -2.72 10.44
CA LEU A 36 -13.32 -2.12 9.11
C LEU A 36 -14.44 -2.55 8.17
N ASN A 37 -14.95 -1.62 7.37
CA ASN A 37 -16.03 -1.86 6.42
C ASN A 37 -15.62 -1.41 5.00
N PRO A 38 -14.74 -2.16 4.31
CA PRO A 38 -14.46 -1.93 2.90
C PRO A 38 -15.66 -2.32 2.05
N SER A 39 -16.05 -1.45 1.11
CA SER A 39 -17.10 -1.72 0.13
C SER A 39 -16.59 -1.24 -1.23
N TYR A 40 -16.31 -2.19 -2.12
CA TYR A 40 -15.67 -1.91 -3.40
C TYR A 40 -16.53 -2.40 -4.56
N ASP A 41 -16.79 -1.50 -5.51
CA ASP A 41 -17.44 -1.82 -6.77
C ASP A 41 -16.38 -2.28 -7.78
N PRO A 42 -16.43 -3.53 -8.28
CA PRO A 42 -15.47 -4.02 -9.27
C PRO A 42 -15.42 -3.16 -10.55
N ALA A 43 -16.53 -2.51 -10.92
CA ALA A 43 -16.60 -1.65 -12.10
C ALA A 43 -15.83 -0.34 -11.95
N SER A 44 -15.39 0.01 -10.73
CA SER A 44 -14.58 1.19 -10.48
C SER A 44 -13.12 1.04 -10.94
N ALA A 45 -12.61 -0.18 -11.14
CA ALA A 45 -11.26 -0.39 -11.65
C ALA A 45 -11.12 0.14 -13.09
N LYS A 46 -10.05 0.91 -13.38
CA LYS A 46 -9.84 1.57 -14.68
C LYS A 46 -8.65 1.01 -15.43
N ILE A 47 -7.47 1.16 -14.85
CA ILE A 47 -6.19 0.86 -15.51
C ILE A 47 -5.21 0.21 -14.55
N ILE A 48 -4.33 -0.61 -15.10
CA ILE A 48 -3.10 -1.06 -14.45
C ILE A 48 -1.92 -0.38 -15.16
N LEU A 49 -0.93 0.08 -14.40
CA LEU A 49 0.24 0.73 -14.97
C LEU A 49 1.53 0.40 -14.21
N ASN A 50 2.65 0.51 -14.91
CA ASN A 50 3.98 0.57 -14.32
C ASN A 50 4.46 2.03 -14.36
N ASN A 51 4.63 2.66 -13.21
CA ASN A 51 5.09 4.05 -13.12
C ASN A 51 6.62 4.18 -12.96
N GLY A 52 7.36 3.07 -13.03
CA GLY A 52 8.81 2.99 -12.81
C GLY A 52 9.22 2.83 -11.34
N HIS A 53 8.28 2.99 -10.41
CA HIS A 53 8.49 2.82 -8.97
C HIS A 53 7.67 1.66 -8.39
N SER A 54 6.55 1.32 -9.01
CA SER A 54 5.68 0.19 -8.68
C SER A 54 4.79 -0.15 -9.87
N THR A 55 4.08 -1.27 -9.77
CA THR A 55 2.82 -1.47 -10.47
C THR A 55 1.65 -0.97 -9.61
N SER A 56 0.65 -0.36 -10.23
CA SER A 56 -0.57 0.10 -9.54
C SER A 56 -1.81 -0.11 -10.37
N VAL A 57 -2.94 -0.35 -9.70
CA VAL A 57 -4.28 -0.32 -10.31
C VAL A 57 -5.00 0.93 -9.82
N GLU A 58 -5.52 1.73 -10.74
CA GLU A 58 -6.28 2.95 -10.44
C GLU A 58 -7.80 2.71 -10.50
N PHE A 59 -8.52 3.35 -9.59
CA PHE A 59 -9.98 3.24 -9.47
C PHE A 59 -10.67 4.59 -9.68
N ASP A 60 -11.93 4.56 -10.13
CA ASP A 60 -12.81 5.72 -10.21
C ASP A 60 -13.23 6.17 -8.81
N ASP A 61 -12.75 7.35 -8.43
CA ASP A 61 -12.96 7.99 -7.14
C ASP A 61 -13.78 9.29 -7.26
N THR A 62 -14.46 9.49 -8.39
CA THR A 62 -15.33 10.65 -8.61
C THR A 62 -16.61 10.60 -7.76
N VAL A 63 -17.02 9.39 -7.35
CA VAL A 63 -18.21 9.10 -6.53
C VAL A 63 -17.91 8.00 -5.50
N ASN A 64 -18.80 7.82 -4.52
CA ASN A 64 -18.67 6.81 -3.44
C ASN A 64 -18.99 5.37 -3.93
N LYS A 65 -18.36 4.90 -5.01
CA LYS A 65 -18.51 3.51 -5.51
C LYS A 65 -17.65 2.52 -4.74
N SER A 66 -16.41 2.92 -4.44
CA SER A 66 -15.43 2.12 -3.73
C SER A 66 -14.89 2.92 -2.56
N VAL A 67 -15.25 2.52 -1.34
CA VAL A 67 -14.98 3.27 -0.12
C VAL A 67 -14.54 2.39 1.03
N LEU A 68 -13.83 2.99 1.97
CA LEU A 68 -13.48 2.45 3.26
C LEU A 68 -14.12 3.30 4.36
N THR A 69 -14.76 2.64 5.32
CA THR A 69 -15.32 3.24 6.52
C THR A 69 -15.02 2.37 7.74
N GLY A 70 -15.31 2.88 8.94
CA GLY A 70 -15.09 2.15 10.19
C GLY A 70 -13.65 2.21 10.66
N GLY A 71 -13.29 1.28 11.55
CA GLY A 71 -12.00 1.27 12.20
C GLY A 71 -11.61 2.60 12.88
N PRO A 72 -10.40 3.13 12.63
CA PRO A 72 -9.93 4.39 13.21
C PRO A 72 -10.41 5.62 12.43
N LEU A 73 -11.23 5.45 11.40
CA LEU A 73 -11.61 6.52 10.47
C LEU A 73 -12.83 7.28 10.99
N SER A 74 -12.81 8.61 10.82
CA SER A 74 -13.90 9.50 11.23
C SER A 74 -14.98 9.71 10.16
N GLY A 75 -14.82 9.13 8.96
CA GLY A 75 -15.72 9.36 7.83
C GLY A 75 -15.44 8.40 6.68
N THR A 76 -15.92 8.77 5.49
CA THR A 76 -15.85 7.97 4.27
C THR A 76 -14.63 8.30 3.43
N TYR A 77 -13.83 7.28 3.15
CA TYR A 77 -12.59 7.43 2.37
C TYR A 77 -12.73 6.69 1.04
N ARG A 78 -12.63 7.39 -0.09
CA ARG A 78 -12.71 6.77 -1.43
C ARG A 78 -11.42 6.07 -1.81
N LEU A 79 -11.53 4.87 -2.36
CA LEU A 79 -10.42 4.13 -2.95
C LEU A 79 -9.90 4.88 -4.18
N ARG A 80 -8.60 5.22 -4.15
CA ARG A 80 -7.90 5.85 -5.28
C ARG A 80 -7.17 4.82 -6.12
N GLN A 81 -6.37 3.98 -5.47
CA GLN A 81 -5.47 3.04 -6.13
C GLN A 81 -5.06 1.93 -5.18
N ILE A 82 -4.57 0.83 -5.75
CA ILE A 82 -3.73 -0.14 -5.04
C ILE A 82 -2.34 -0.23 -5.68
N HIS A 83 -1.31 -0.52 -4.89
CA HIS A 83 0.05 -0.76 -5.38
C HIS A 83 0.82 -1.71 -4.45
N PHE A 84 2.01 -2.13 -4.87
CA PHE A 84 2.77 -3.18 -4.19
C PHE A 84 4.21 -2.74 -3.94
N HIS A 85 4.75 -3.17 -2.81
CA HIS A 85 6.17 -3.12 -2.51
C HIS A 85 6.72 -4.54 -2.39
N TRP A 86 7.89 -4.79 -2.96
CA TRP A 86 8.56 -6.08 -2.96
C TRP A 86 10.08 -5.91 -2.93
N GLY A 87 10.77 -7.01 -2.64
CA GLY A 87 12.22 -7.09 -2.66
C GLY A 87 12.76 -8.08 -3.68
N SER A 88 14.09 -8.17 -3.71
CA SER A 88 14.83 -8.94 -4.70
C SER A 88 14.74 -10.45 -4.49
N ASN A 89 14.29 -10.89 -3.32
CA ASN A 89 14.09 -12.28 -2.96
C ASN A 89 12.78 -12.45 -2.16
N ASP A 90 12.48 -13.70 -1.83
CA ASP A 90 11.25 -14.13 -1.19
C ASP A 90 11.24 -13.89 0.33
N GLU A 91 12.37 -13.50 0.91
CA GLU A 91 12.56 -13.36 2.36
C GLU A 91 12.16 -11.96 2.86
N ALA A 92 12.35 -10.93 2.04
CA ALA A 92 12.08 -9.55 2.45
C ALA A 92 11.67 -8.66 1.28
N GLY A 93 10.58 -7.92 1.47
CA GLY A 93 10.06 -6.95 0.51
C GLY A 93 8.96 -6.03 1.04
N SER A 94 8.36 -6.34 2.19
CA SER A 94 7.42 -5.46 2.86
C SER A 94 8.07 -4.15 3.34
N GLU A 95 7.28 -3.10 3.46
CA GLU A 95 7.69 -1.80 3.98
C GLU A 95 7.60 -1.79 5.50
N HIS A 96 6.47 -2.22 6.06
CA HIS A 96 6.34 -2.49 7.48
C HIS A 96 7.12 -3.75 7.87
N ALA A 97 7.45 -3.82 9.16
CA ALA A 97 7.96 -5.03 9.81
C ALA A 97 7.09 -5.32 11.04
N VAL A 98 7.10 -6.56 11.51
CA VAL A 98 6.45 -6.97 12.76
C VAL A 98 7.51 -7.67 13.59
N ASP A 99 7.81 -7.12 14.77
CA ASP A 99 8.87 -7.60 15.66
C ASP A 99 10.23 -7.80 14.95
N GLY A 100 10.56 -6.89 14.03
CA GLY A 100 11.77 -6.94 13.20
C GLY A 100 11.70 -7.86 11.98
N MET A 101 10.62 -8.64 11.83
CA MET A 101 10.43 -9.58 10.71
C MET A 101 9.75 -8.90 9.52
N LYS A 102 10.26 -9.22 8.32
CA LYS A 102 9.72 -8.76 7.03
C LYS A 102 8.91 -9.87 6.36
N TYR A 103 8.01 -9.44 5.48
CA TYR A 103 7.28 -10.31 4.56
C TYR A 103 7.83 -10.13 3.13
N ALA A 104 7.49 -11.05 2.23
CA ALA A 104 8.02 -11.08 0.87
C ALA A 104 7.58 -9.87 0.03
N ALA A 105 6.39 -9.35 0.29
CA ALA A 105 5.84 -8.14 -0.30
C ALA A 105 4.76 -7.52 0.60
N GLU A 106 4.32 -6.32 0.24
CA GLU A 106 3.25 -5.60 0.92
C GLU A 106 2.36 -4.88 -0.10
N LEU A 107 1.06 -5.08 0.01
CA LEU A 107 0.03 -4.41 -0.78
C LEU A 107 -0.47 -3.20 0.00
N HIS A 108 -0.55 -2.04 -0.67
CA HIS A 108 -1.20 -0.85 -0.16
C HIS A 108 -2.50 -0.58 -0.91
N VAL A 109 -3.58 -0.44 -0.17
CA VAL A 109 -4.90 -0.01 -0.66
C VAL A 109 -5.13 1.43 -0.21
N VAL A 110 -4.98 2.38 -1.12
CA VAL A 110 -4.90 3.82 -0.81
C VAL A 110 -6.25 4.49 -0.98
N HIS A 111 -6.71 5.12 0.09
CA HIS A 111 -7.95 5.87 0.13
C HIS A 111 -7.71 7.33 0.54
N TRP A 112 -8.67 8.20 0.23
CA TRP A 112 -8.64 9.61 0.64
C TRP A 112 -9.99 10.06 1.19
N ASN A 113 -9.97 10.97 2.15
CA ASN A 113 -11.13 11.48 2.87
C ASN A 113 -11.95 12.42 1.99
N SER A 114 -12.81 11.82 1.17
CA SER A 114 -13.70 12.53 0.23
C SER A 114 -14.91 13.17 0.90
N GLU A 115 -15.15 12.85 2.17
CA GLU A 115 -16.21 13.48 2.95
C GLU A 115 -15.82 14.88 3.42
N LYS A 116 -14.52 15.08 3.72
CA LYS A 116 -13.99 16.34 4.24
C LYS A 116 -13.28 17.20 3.20
N TYR A 117 -12.62 16.60 2.22
CA TYR A 117 -11.79 17.31 1.25
C TYR A 117 -12.36 17.19 -0.17
N SER A 118 -12.09 18.19 -1.01
CA SER A 118 -12.63 18.26 -2.37
C SER A 118 -11.87 17.40 -3.39
N SER A 119 -10.62 17.04 -3.07
CA SER A 119 -9.76 16.27 -3.97
C SER A 119 -8.70 15.46 -3.22
N PHE A 120 -8.17 14.43 -3.88
CA PHE A 120 -7.03 13.66 -3.38
C PHE A 120 -5.81 14.55 -3.06
N VAL A 121 -5.53 15.56 -3.90
CA VAL A 121 -4.36 16.44 -3.73
C VAL A 121 -4.50 17.32 -2.49
N GLU A 122 -5.70 17.83 -2.23
CA GLU A 122 -6.00 18.57 -1.00
C GLU A 122 -5.88 17.65 0.21
N ALA A 123 -6.53 16.48 0.16
CA ALA A 123 -6.51 15.50 1.24
C ALA A 123 -5.07 15.06 1.58
N ALA A 124 -4.22 14.79 0.59
CA ALA A 124 -2.84 14.37 0.81
C ALA A 124 -1.99 15.39 1.59
N ARG A 125 -2.45 16.64 1.77
CA ARG A 125 -1.77 17.67 2.57
C ARG A 125 -2.30 17.77 4.01
N GLN A 126 -3.28 16.95 4.38
CA GLN A 126 -4.00 17.03 5.64
C GLN A 126 -3.72 15.80 6.47
N SER A 127 -3.58 15.96 7.79
CA SER A 127 -3.14 14.89 8.70
C SER A 127 -4.09 13.68 8.76
N ASP A 128 -5.37 13.87 8.43
CA ASP A 128 -6.44 12.87 8.36
C ASP A 128 -6.95 12.70 6.93
N GLY A 129 -6.15 13.06 5.93
CA GLY A 129 -6.62 13.11 4.55
C GLY A 129 -6.53 11.78 3.83
N LEU A 130 -5.60 10.90 4.19
CA LEU A 130 -5.44 9.59 3.57
C LEU A 130 -5.62 8.46 4.57
N ALA A 131 -6.16 7.35 4.10
CA ALA A 131 -6.19 6.08 4.83
C ALA A 131 -5.61 4.99 3.95
N VAL A 132 -4.64 4.24 4.47
CA VAL A 132 -3.99 3.15 3.72
C VAL A 132 -4.16 1.84 4.47
N MET A 133 -4.84 0.89 3.84
CA MET A 133 -4.80 -0.50 4.31
C MET A 133 -3.56 -1.18 3.76
N ALA A 134 -2.74 -1.74 4.64
CA ALA A 134 -1.59 -2.54 4.28
C ALA A 134 -1.88 -4.03 4.48
N VAL A 135 -1.54 -4.85 3.49
CA VAL A 135 -1.68 -6.30 3.53
C VAL A 135 -0.33 -6.93 3.25
N PHE A 136 0.15 -7.74 4.19
CA PHE A 136 1.38 -8.49 3.99
C PHE A 136 1.17 -9.67 3.03
N LEU A 137 2.14 -9.92 2.16
CA LEU A 137 2.18 -11.09 1.29
C LEU A 137 3.28 -12.04 1.78
N LYS A 138 2.89 -13.23 2.21
CA LYS A 138 3.79 -14.28 2.72
C LYS A 138 3.95 -15.40 1.68
N ILE A 139 5.17 -15.93 1.56
CA ILE A 139 5.42 -17.11 0.72
C ILE A 139 4.57 -18.29 1.16
N GLY A 140 3.90 -18.90 0.20
CA GLY A 140 3.05 -20.08 0.36
C GLY A 140 2.50 -20.52 -0.99
N GLU A 141 1.26 -21.02 -1.00
CA GLU A 141 0.55 -21.37 -2.23
C GLU A 141 0.30 -20.16 -3.13
N CYS A 142 0.26 -20.39 -4.45
CA CYS A 142 -0.09 -19.34 -5.40
C CYS A 142 -1.50 -18.83 -5.14
N ASN A 143 -1.64 -17.51 -5.05
CA ASN A 143 -2.92 -16.87 -4.77
C ASN A 143 -3.73 -16.69 -6.05
N PRO A 144 -4.86 -17.39 -6.24
CA PRO A 144 -5.64 -17.31 -7.47
C PRO A 144 -6.18 -15.90 -7.75
N GLN A 145 -6.43 -15.11 -6.71
CA GLN A 145 -6.94 -13.74 -6.85
C GLN A 145 -5.86 -12.79 -7.37
N LEU A 146 -4.61 -12.98 -6.92
CA LEU A 146 -3.45 -12.21 -7.41
C LEU A 146 -3.12 -12.51 -8.89
N LYS A 147 -3.53 -13.68 -9.40
CA LYS A 147 -3.36 -14.07 -10.81
C LYS A 147 -3.95 -13.04 -11.78
N LYS A 148 -5.08 -12.41 -11.42
CA LYS A 148 -5.72 -11.36 -12.23
C LYS A 148 -4.77 -10.20 -12.52
N ILE A 149 -3.93 -9.84 -11.54
CA ILE A 149 -2.91 -8.79 -11.68
C ILE A 149 -1.67 -9.34 -12.38
N THR A 150 -1.16 -10.50 -11.94
CA THR A 150 0.11 -11.04 -12.48
C THR A 150 0.02 -11.47 -13.94
N ASP A 151 -1.17 -11.82 -14.44
CA ASP A 151 -1.39 -12.05 -15.88
C ASP A 151 -1.26 -10.78 -16.74
N ARG A 152 -1.33 -9.58 -16.13
CA ARG A 152 -1.24 -8.31 -16.85
C ARG A 152 0.12 -7.65 -16.78
N LEU A 153 1.00 -8.09 -15.88
CA LEU A 153 2.30 -7.45 -15.66
C LEU A 153 3.19 -7.45 -16.92
N ASP A 154 3.12 -8.51 -17.75
CA ASP A 154 3.88 -8.56 -19.01
C ASP A 154 3.47 -7.46 -19.99
N THR A 155 2.19 -7.07 -20.00
CA THR A 155 1.66 -6.00 -20.88
C THR A 155 2.11 -4.59 -20.46
N ILE A 156 2.54 -4.44 -19.20
CA ILE A 156 2.99 -3.16 -18.63
C ILE A 156 4.43 -3.26 -18.10
N ARG A 157 5.23 -4.17 -18.66
CA ARG A 157 6.57 -4.47 -18.15
C ARG A 157 7.48 -3.24 -18.11
N ILE A 158 7.40 -2.36 -19.10
CA ILE A 158 8.26 -1.17 -19.24
C ILE A 158 7.65 0.02 -18.48
N LYS A 159 8.49 0.88 -17.87
CA LYS A 159 8.04 2.12 -17.21
C LYS A 159 7.20 2.98 -18.15
N GLY A 160 6.10 3.51 -17.62
CA GLY A 160 5.16 4.37 -18.33
C GLY A 160 4.08 3.62 -19.12
N LYS A 161 4.22 2.30 -19.33
CA LYS A 161 3.18 1.49 -19.97
C LYS A 161 1.98 1.32 -19.04
N ARG A 162 0.80 1.31 -19.64
CA ARG A 162 -0.50 1.14 -18.98
C ARG A 162 -1.41 0.28 -19.85
N ALA A 163 -2.34 -0.41 -19.22
CA ALA A 163 -3.37 -1.20 -19.88
C ALA A 163 -4.72 -1.00 -19.18
N LEU A 164 -5.82 -1.17 -19.92
CA LEU A 164 -7.15 -1.26 -19.31
C LEU A 164 -7.17 -2.39 -18.30
N PHE A 165 -7.82 -2.17 -17.16
CA PHE A 165 -7.98 -3.17 -16.10
C PHE A 165 -9.27 -2.88 -15.35
N THR A 166 -10.36 -3.48 -15.83
CA THR A 166 -11.73 -3.24 -15.36
C THR A 166 -12.29 -4.49 -14.68
N ASN A 167 -13.42 -4.34 -13.98
CA ASN A 167 -14.13 -5.44 -13.30
C ASN A 167 -13.25 -6.19 -12.29
N PHE A 168 -12.54 -5.43 -11.46
CA PHE A 168 -11.64 -5.96 -10.45
C PHE A 168 -12.03 -5.44 -9.07
N ASP A 169 -12.41 -6.36 -8.18
CA ASP A 169 -12.69 -6.06 -6.78
C ASP A 169 -11.43 -6.27 -5.93
N PRO A 170 -10.84 -5.21 -5.33
CA PRO A 170 -9.65 -5.37 -4.50
C PRO A 170 -9.94 -6.07 -3.15
N SER A 171 -11.20 -6.27 -2.76
CA SER A 171 -11.55 -7.06 -1.57
C SER A 171 -11.06 -8.51 -1.69
N CYS A 172 -10.91 -9.03 -2.92
CA CYS A 172 -10.39 -10.38 -3.15
C CYS A 172 -8.90 -10.54 -2.79
N LEU A 173 -8.19 -9.44 -2.50
CA LEU A 173 -6.81 -9.43 -2.01
C LEU A 173 -6.73 -9.09 -0.51
N LEU A 174 -7.86 -9.05 0.20
CA LEU A 174 -7.87 -8.93 1.65
C LEU A 174 -7.85 -10.32 2.31
N PRO A 175 -7.21 -10.46 3.48
CA PRO A 175 -7.28 -11.67 4.29
C PRO A 175 -8.71 -11.90 4.85
N LYS A 176 -8.93 -13.08 5.43
CA LYS A 176 -10.23 -13.42 6.05
C LYS A 176 -10.51 -12.58 7.29
N SER A 177 -9.50 -12.42 8.15
CA SER A 177 -9.56 -11.55 9.31
C SER A 177 -9.11 -10.14 8.93
N LEU A 178 -9.95 -9.16 9.24
CA LEU A 178 -9.63 -7.74 9.09
C LEU A 178 -9.08 -7.13 10.38
N ASP A 179 -8.61 -7.95 11.31
CA ASP A 179 -7.89 -7.51 12.49
C ASP A 179 -6.62 -6.73 12.12
N TYR A 180 -6.37 -5.61 12.81
CA TYR A 180 -5.39 -4.62 12.36
C TYR A 180 -4.65 -3.92 13.49
N TRP A 181 -3.50 -3.36 13.13
CA TRP A 181 -2.84 -2.27 13.85
C TRP A 181 -3.13 -0.94 13.16
N THR A 182 -3.14 0.15 13.92
CA THR A 182 -3.30 1.49 13.36
C THR A 182 -2.43 2.52 14.05
N TYR A 183 -1.91 3.47 13.26
CA TYR A 183 -1.12 4.60 13.72
C TYR A 183 -1.16 5.76 12.71
N PHE A 184 -0.86 6.97 13.16
CA PHE A 184 -0.69 8.12 12.26
C PHE A 184 0.72 8.14 11.67
N GLY A 185 0.80 8.22 10.35
CA GLY A 185 2.04 8.10 9.60
C GLY A 185 2.10 8.98 8.36
N SER A 186 2.94 8.57 7.41
CA SER A 186 3.19 9.29 6.18
C SER A 186 2.99 8.42 4.94
N LEU A 187 3.01 9.05 3.77
CA LEU A 187 3.37 8.35 2.53
C LEU A 187 4.78 7.76 2.68
N THR A 188 5.00 6.57 2.11
CA THR A 188 6.31 5.89 2.12
C THR A 188 7.16 6.20 0.88
N VAL A 189 6.60 6.96 -0.06
CA VAL A 189 7.28 7.50 -1.23
C VAL A 189 7.18 9.03 -1.23
N PRO A 190 8.15 9.74 -1.85
CA PRO A 190 8.05 11.19 -2.05
C PRO A 190 6.68 11.63 -2.57
N PRO A 191 6.08 12.71 -2.02
CA PRO A 191 6.70 13.71 -1.13
C PRO A 191 6.70 13.39 0.37
N LEU A 192 6.41 12.15 0.81
CA LEU A 192 6.51 11.70 2.20
C LEU A 192 5.64 12.48 3.21
N LEU A 193 4.50 13.02 2.74
CA LEU A 193 3.58 13.82 3.55
C LEU A 193 3.00 13.01 4.71
N GLU A 194 2.97 13.61 5.89
CA GLU A 194 2.44 13.02 7.14
C GLU A 194 0.91 13.15 7.22
N SER A 195 0.25 12.53 6.24
CA SER A 195 -1.18 12.65 5.96
C SER A 195 -1.94 11.33 6.03
N VAL A 196 -1.29 10.25 6.52
CA VAL A 196 -1.78 8.88 6.39
C VAL A 196 -2.21 8.31 7.74
N ILE A 197 -3.45 7.84 7.81
CA ILE A 197 -3.92 6.91 8.84
C ILE A 197 -3.61 5.50 8.33
N TRP A 198 -2.64 4.83 8.94
CA TRP A 198 -2.28 3.46 8.57
C TRP A 198 -3.20 2.45 9.23
N ILE A 199 -3.57 1.44 8.47
CA ILE A 199 -4.36 0.28 8.89
C ILE A 199 -3.62 -0.97 8.40
N VAL A 200 -2.77 -1.56 9.23
CA VAL A 200 -1.93 -2.71 8.85
C VAL A 200 -2.62 -3.99 9.30
N LEU A 201 -3.09 -4.80 8.35
CA LEU A 201 -3.80 -6.05 8.66
C LEU A 201 -2.84 -7.10 9.24
N ARG A 202 -3.28 -7.77 10.30
CA ARG A 202 -2.49 -8.76 11.04
C ARG A 202 -2.32 -10.07 10.27
N GLU A 203 -3.37 -10.50 9.57
CA GLU A 203 -3.34 -11.72 8.77
C GLU A 203 -2.74 -11.43 7.37
N PRO A 204 -1.64 -12.09 6.98
CA PRO A 204 -1.10 -11.97 5.63
C PRO A 204 -1.94 -12.78 4.63
N ILE A 205 -1.86 -12.42 3.34
CA ILE A 205 -2.30 -13.29 2.25
C ILE A 205 -1.12 -14.11 1.72
N SER A 206 -1.41 -15.28 1.15
CA SER A 206 -0.40 -16.12 0.50
C SER A 206 0.02 -15.53 -0.86
N VAL A 207 1.25 -15.80 -1.27
CA VAL A 207 1.78 -15.60 -2.63
C VAL A 207 2.85 -16.66 -2.91
N CYS A 208 2.97 -17.15 -4.14
CA CYS A 208 4.05 -18.07 -4.51
C CYS A 208 5.21 -17.34 -5.20
N SER A 209 6.38 -17.98 -5.23
CA SER A 209 7.60 -17.46 -5.83
C SER A 209 7.44 -17.07 -7.31
N GLU A 210 6.66 -17.83 -8.07
CA GLU A 210 6.38 -17.55 -9.49
C GLU A 210 5.58 -16.26 -9.67
N GLN A 211 4.65 -15.97 -8.76
CA GLN A 211 3.89 -14.72 -8.79
C GLN A 211 4.80 -13.53 -8.47
N LEU A 212 5.68 -13.63 -7.47
CA LEU A 212 6.64 -12.58 -7.15
C LEU A 212 7.70 -12.38 -8.25
N ALA A 213 8.11 -13.44 -8.92
CA ALA A 213 9.02 -13.34 -10.07
C ALA A 213 8.45 -12.45 -11.18
N LYS A 214 7.12 -12.45 -11.38
CA LYS A 214 6.45 -11.53 -12.32
C LYS A 214 6.47 -10.06 -11.87
N PHE A 215 6.44 -9.78 -10.57
CA PHE A 215 6.66 -8.41 -10.08
C PHE A 215 8.11 -7.97 -10.32
N ARG A 216 9.07 -8.86 -10.04
CA ARG A 216 10.51 -8.59 -10.22
C ARG A 216 10.93 -8.49 -11.70
N SER A 217 10.09 -8.91 -12.65
CA SER A 217 10.37 -8.79 -14.09
C SER A 217 10.00 -7.41 -14.68
N LEU A 218 9.23 -6.60 -13.94
CA LEU A 218 8.93 -5.22 -14.29
C LEU A 218 10.22 -4.40 -14.37
N LEU A 219 10.24 -3.42 -15.26
CA LEU A 219 11.37 -2.52 -15.44
C LEU A 219 11.10 -1.17 -14.78
N SER A 220 12.14 -0.63 -14.14
CA SER A 220 12.17 0.73 -13.61
C SER A 220 12.51 1.77 -14.69
N THR A 221 12.79 1.32 -15.92
CA THR A 221 13.30 2.11 -17.03
C THR A 221 12.33 2.14 -18.20
N ALA A 222 12.37 3.24 -18.96
CA ALA A 222 11.59 3.44 -20.18
C ALA A 222 12.14 2.62 -21.36
N GLU A 223 11.47 2.67 -22.51
CA GLU A 223 11.76 1.85 -23.69
C GLU A 223 13.09 2.22 -24.37
N ASP A 224 13.50 3.49 -24.24
CA ASP A 224 14.73 4.08 -24.76
C ASP A 224 15.90 4.05 -23.76
N GLU A 225 15.68 3.49 -22.57
CA GLU A 225 16.68 3.38 -21.51
C GLU A 225 17.24 1.95 -21.40
N VAL A 226 18.45 1.82 -20.84
CA VAL A 226 19.03 0.49 -20.55
C VAL A 226 18.14 -0.25 -19.57
N ALA A 227 17.66 -1.43 -19.96
CA ALA A 227 16.70 -2.20 -19.18
C ALA A 227 17.21 -2.48 -17.75
N CYS A 228 16.49 -1.99 -16.74
CA CYS A 228 16.79 -2.24 -15.33
C CYS A 228 15.55 -2.76 -14.62
N CYS A 229 15.60 -4.02 -14.17
CA CYS A 229 14.51 -4.63 -13.42
C CYS A 229 14.27 -3.88 -12.10
N LEU A 230 12.99 -3.65 -11.78
CA LEU A 230 12.54 -3.10 -10.51
C LEU A 230 12.59 -4.22 -9.45
N LEU A 231 13.80 -4.53 -8.99
CA LEU A 231 14.03 -5.63 -8.04
C LEU A 231 13.67 -5.27 -6.59
N ARG A 232 13.70 -3.99 -6.23
CA ARG A 232 13.39 -3.52 -4.88
C ARG A 232 12.75 -2.14 -4.94
N ASN A 233 11.61 -1.98 -4.27
CA ASN A 233 10.89 -0.72 -4.24
C ASN A 233 10.27 -0.38 -2.87
N TYR A 234 10.82 -0.89 -1.77
CA TYR A 234 10.40 -0.53 -0.42
C TYR A 234 11.34 0.48 0.26
N ARG A 235 10.77 1.26 1.18
CA ARG A 235 11.44 2.12 2.15
C ARG A 235 11.69 1.33 3.46
N PRO A 236 12.86 1.49 4.10
CA PRO A 236 13.10 0.90 5.42
C PRO A 236 12.18 1.47 6.52
N PRO A 237 11.95 0.73 7.62
CA PRO A 237 11.29 1.27 8.81
C PRO A 237 11.91 2.58 9.30
N GLN A 238 11.06 3.52 9.69
CA GLN A 238 11.40 4.83 10.22
C GLN A 238 11.18 4.87 11.73
N PRO A 239 11.86 5.77 12.47
CA PRO A 239 11.70 5.87 13.92
C PRO A 239 10.25 6.14 14.37
N LEU A 240 9.80 5.45 15.42
CA LEU A 240 8.44 5.60 15.95
C LEU A 240 8.20 6.97 16.60
N LYS A 241 9.24 7.57 17.21
CA LYS A 241 9.22 8.91 17.83
C LYS A 241 8.06 9.14 18.82
N GLY A 242 7.79 8.15 19.67
CA GLY A 242 6.77 8.25 20.71
C GLY A 242 5.32 8.16 20.22
N ARG A 243 5.09 7.91 18.92
CA ARG A 243 3.76 7.57 18.42
C ARG A 243 3.27 6.27 19.05
N GLU A 244 1.97 6.21 19.29
CA GLU A 244 1.31 4.98 19.74
C GLU A 244 0.80 4.16 18.56
N VAL A 245 0.98 2.84 18.64
CA VAL A 245 0.36 1.88 17.73
C VAL A 245 -0.78 1.19 18.47
N ARG A 246 -2.01 1.33 17.96
CA ARG A 246 -3.21 0.73 18.55
C ARG A 246 -3.62 -0.53 17.80
N ARG A 247 -4.33 -1.45 18.45
CA ARG A 247 -4.92 -2.66 17.84
C ARG A 247 -6.36 -2.87 18.29
N ASN A 248 -7.15 -3.44 17.39
CA ASN A 248 -8.52 -3.87 17.68
C ASN A 248 -8.60 -5.26 18.30
#